data_AF-A0A1F2X9Z3-F1
#
_entry.id   AF-A0A1F2X9Z3-F1
#
_cell.length_a   1.000
_cell.length_b   1.000
_cell.length_c   1.000
_cell.angle_alpha   90.00
_cell.angle_beta   90.00
_cell.angle_gamma   90.00
#
_symmetry.space_group_name_H-M   'P 1'
#
loop_
_entity.id
_entity.type
_entity.pdbx_description
1 polymer ?
#
loop_
_entity_poly.entity_id
_entity_poly.type
_entity_poly.pdbx_seq_one_letter_code
_entity_poly.pdbx_strand_id
1 'polypeptide(L)' 'MLSEKRSSPHVVIADVGQLAGVGPEEMRGWVTAQARAGRVDVALGDPSLATERQLSYAIQIRGRPHLYMMVNREVAA' A
#
# COMPACT_ATOMS: atom_id res chain seq x y z
N MET A 1 19.44 -11.57 21.41
CA MET A 1 19.18 -12.22 20.11
C MET A 1 17.97 -11.53 19.50
N LEU A 2 18.18 -10.36 18.88
CA LEU A 2 17.11 -9.63 18.20
C LEU A 2 16.88 -10.35 16.87
N SER A 3 15.81 -11.13 16.80
CA SER A 3 15.34 -11.66 15.53
C SER A 3 15.08 -10.46 14.63
N GLU A 4 15.91 -10.27 13.62
CA GLU A 4 15.61 -9.40 12.49
C GLU A 4 14.28 -9.88 11.94
N LYS A 5 13.18 -9.23 12.38
CA LYS A 5 11.89 -9.33 11.70
C LYS A 5 12.24 -8.94 10.29
N ARG A 6 12.21 -9.91 9.36
CA ARG A 6 12.28 -9.64 7.94
C ARG A 6 11.17 -8.64 7.65
N SER A 7 11.53 -7.37 7.62
CA SER A 7 10.63 -6.29 7.26
C SER A 7 10.24 -6.57 5.82
N SER A 8 9.10 -7.23 5.60
CA SER A 8 8.51 -7.31 4.27
C SER A 8 8.51 -5.87 3.74
N PRO A 9 9.14 -5.61 2.58
CA PRO A 9 9.36 -4.23 2.16
C PRO A 9 8.00 -3.60 1.88
N HIS A 10 7.63 -2.63 2.72
CA HIS A 10 6.51 -1.76 2.46
C HIS A 10 6.80 -1.00 1.16
N VAL A 11 5.90 -1.11 0.18
CA VAL A 11 5.99 -0.36 -1.08
C VAL A 11 5.01 0.79 -1.03
N VAL A 12 5.43 1.98 -1.40
CA VAL A 12 4.56 3.15 -1.50
C VAL A 12 3.55 2.93 -2.64
N ILE A 13 2.26 3.02 -2.33
CA ILE A 13 1.18 2.77 -3.31
C ILE A 13 1.28 3.73 -4.50
N ALA A 14 1.59 4.99 -4.23
CA ALA A 14 1.75 6.02 -5.27
C ALA A 14 2.88 5.71 -6.25
N ASP A 15 3.99 5.13 -5.78
CA ASP A 15 5.13 4.82 -6.64
C ASP A 15 4.80 3.64 -7.57
N VAL A 16 4.01 2.67 -7.09
CA VAL A 16 3.50 1.59 -7.95
C VAL A 16 2.51 2.12 -8.98
N GLY A 17 1.58 2.99 -8.58
CA GLY A 17 0.66 3.64 -9.52
C GLY A 17 1.42 4.39 -10.62
N GLN A 18 2.44 5.16 -10.24
CA GLN A 18 3.30 5.88 -11.18
C GLN A 18 4.04 4.92 -12.14
N LEU A 19 4.65 3.85 -11.62
CA LEU A 19 5.37 2.87 -12.44
C LEU A 19 4.42 2.12 -13.40
N ALA A 20 3.18 1.86 -12.98
CA ALA A 20 2.17 1.22 -13.80
C ALA A 20 1.48 2.17 -14.80
N GLY A 21 1.71 3.50 -14.69
CA GLY A 21 0.98 4.49 -15.48
C GLY A 21 -0.49 4.63 -15.08
N VAL A 22 -0.83 4.25 -13.85
CA VAL A 22 -2.21 4.16 -13.34
C VAL A 22 -2.48 5.33 -12.39
N GLY A 23 -3.64 5.98 -12.58
CA GLY A 23 -4.05 7.10 -11.75
C GLY A 23 -4.48 6.70 -10.33
N PRO A 24 -4.66 7.68 -9.42
CA PRO A 24 -4.97 7.41 -8.02
C PRO A 24 -6.24 6.59 -7.79
N GLU A 25 -7.31 6.87 -8.53
CA GLU A 25 -8.59 6.18 -8.36
C GLU A 25 -8.51 4.69 -8.73
N GLU A 26 -7.97 4.41 -9.91
CA GLU A 26 -7.80 3.04 -10.40
C GLU A 26 -6.83 2.25 -9.51
N MET A 27 -5.72 2.88 -9.09
CA MET A 27 -4.78 2.24 -8.17
C MET A 27 -5.44 1.91 -6.82
N ARG A 28 -6.22 2.84 -6.24
CA ARG A 28 -6.96 2.58 -5.00
C ARG A 28 -7.97 1.44 -5.14
N GLY A 29 -8.67 1.39 -6.28
CA GLY A 29 -9.59 0.30 -6.62
C GLY A 29 -8.88 -1.04 -6.68
N TRP A 30 -7.74 -1.11 -7.38
CA TRP A 30 -6.93 -2.31 -7.50
C TRP A 30 -6.39 -2.77 -6.14
N VAL A 31 -5.77 -1.89 -5.35
CA VAL A 31 -5.23 -2.26 -4.01
C VAL A 31 -6.34 -2.77 -3.10
N THR A 32 -7.50 -2.12 -3.10
CA THR A 32 -8.65 -2.55 -2.30
C THR A 32 -9.13 -3.96 -2.72
N ALA A 33 -9.17 -4.24 -4.02
CA ALA A 33 -9.54 -5.56 -4.51
C ALA A 33 -8.51 -6.64 -4.12
N GLN A 34 -7.21 -6.34 -4.23
CA GLN A 34 -6.16 -7.27 -3.81
C GLN A 34 -6.18 -7.52 -2.30
N ALA A 35 -6.44 -6.49 -1.50
CA ALA A 35 -6.55 -6.61 -0.06
C ALA A 35 -7.74 -7.46 0.36
N ARG A 36 -8.90 -7.30 -0.29
CA ARG A 36 -10.06 -8.18 -0.08
C ARG A 36 -9.78 -9.62 -0.47
N ALA A 37 -8.96 -9.85 -1.49
CA ALA A 37 -8.53 -11.17 -1.91
C ALA A 37 -7.40 -11.76 -1.03
N GLY A 38 -6.94 -11.05 0.02
CA GLY A 38 -5.83 -11.47 0.88
C GLY A 38 -4.45 -11.46 0.19
N ARG A 39 -4.36 -10.91 -1.02
CA ARG A 39 -3.10 -10.83 -1.80
C ARG A 39 -2.20 -9.68 -1.38
N VAL A 40 -2.78 -8.65 -0.78
CA VAL A 40 -2.05 -7.45 -0.36
C VAL A 40 -2.51 -7.02 1.03
N ASP A 41 -1.56 -6.72 1.91
CA ASP A 41 -1.84 -5.98 3.13
C ASP A 41 -1.51 -4.51 2.94
N VAL A 42 -2.34 -3.62 3.50
CA VAL A 42 -2.09 -2.17 3.50
C VAL A 42 -1.62 -1.70 4.86
N ALA A 43 -0.69 -0.75 4.87
CA ALA A 43 -0.10 -0.22 6.10
C ALA A 43 -0.21 1.30 6.16
N LEU A 44 -0.38 1.79 7.39
CA LEU A 44 -0.45 3.20 7.72
C LEU A 44 0.83 3.92 7.29
N GLY A 45 0.66 5.14 6.79
CA GLY A 45 1.76 6.08 6.70
C GLY A 45 1.56 7.27 7.62
N ASP A 46 2.62 8.07 7.77
CA ASP A 46 2.55 9.36 8.45
C ASP A 46 2.11 10.42 7.44
N PRO A 47 0.88 10.98 7.56
CA PRO A 47 0.39 11.99 6.64
C PRO A 47 1.20 13.28 6.68
N SER A 48 1.88 13.58 7.80
CA SER A 48 2.68 14.81 7.95
C SER A 48 4.00 14.76 7.17
N LEU A 49 4.45 13.55 6.83
CA LEU A 49 5.67 13.31 6.04
C LEU A 49 5.34 12.92 4.59
N ALA A 50 4.07 12.77 4.26
CA ALA A 50 3.63 12.32 2.95
C ALA A 50 3.52 13.49 1.96
N THR A 51 3.89 13.25 0.72
CA THR A 51 3.65 14.22 -0.36
C THR A 51 2.17 14.24 -0.74
N GLU A 52 1.69 15.33 -1.34
CA GLU A 52 0.31 15.41 -1.88
C GLU A 52 0.03 14.26 -2.85
N ARG A 53 1.03 13.89 -3.66
CA ARG A 53 0.96 12.72 -4.53
C ARG A 53 0.69 11.46 -3.70
N GLN A 54 1.47 11.17 -2.68
CA GLN A 54 1.26 9.98 -1.85
C GLN A 54 -0.13 9.97 -1.19
N LEU A 55 -0.58 11.12 -0.68
CA LEU A 55 -1.91 11.27 -0.10
C LEU A 55 -3.04 11.02 -1.11
N SER A 56 -2.86 11.41 -2.38
CA SER A 56 -3.85 11.16 -3.43
C SER A 56 -4.07 9.67 -3.71
N TYR A 57 -3.05 8.82 -3.52
CA TYR A 57 -3.13 7.36 -3.71
C TYR A 57 -3.52 6.61 -2.42
N ALA A 58 -3.68 7.30 -1.30
CA ALA A 58 -3.90 6.66 0.00
C ALA A 58 -5.20 5.83 0.03
N ILE A 59 -5.13 4.64 0.65
CA ILE A 59 -6.33 3.90 1.03
C ILE A 59 -6.83 4.44 2.36
N GLN A 60 -8.06 4.97 2.38
CA GLN A 60 -8.67 5.51 3.59
C GLN A 60 -9.38 4.40 4.36
N ILE A 61 -8.84 4.03 5.52
CA ILE A 61 -9.46 3.05 6.42
C ILE A 61 -9.69 3.74 7.75
N ARG A 62 -10.96 3.83 8.16
CA ARG A 62 -11.39 4.51 9.40
C ARG A 62 -10.81 5.93 9.51
N GLY A 63 -10.78 6.67 8.39
CA GLY A 63 -10.25 8.03 8.31
C GLY A 63 -8.73 8.15 8.39
N ARG A 64 -7.98 7.04 8.32
CA ARG A 64 -6.52 7.04 8.36
C ARG A 64 -5.95 6.66 6.99
N PRO A 65 -4.96 7.41 6.47
CA PRO A 65 -4.34 7.11 5.19
C PRO A 65 -3.36 5.95 5.34
N HIS A 66 -3.59 4.90 4.55
CA HIS A 66 -2.67 3.80 4.36
C HIS A 66 -1.91 4.08 3.05
N LEU A 67 -0.62 4.35 3.20
CA LEU A 67 0.25 4.82 2.10
C LEU A 67 1.10 3.69 1.52
N TYR A 68 1.19 2.58 2.23
CA TYR A 68 2.03 1.46 1.87
C TYR A 68 1.22 0.19 1.65
N MET A 69 1.80 -0.71 0.88
CA MET A 69 1.29 -2.05 0.70
C MET A 69 2.39 -3.11 0.72
N MET A 70 2.01 -4.34 1.07
CA MET A 70 2.86 -5.52 1.08
C MET A 70 2.17 -6.64 0.33
N VAL A 71 2.91 -7.38 -0.49
CA VAL A 71 2.37 -8.54 -1.23
C VAL A 71 2.47 -9.79 -0.37
N ASN A 72 1.34 -10.46 -0.18
CA ASN A 72 1.25 -11.69 0.60
C ASN A 72 1.68 -12.87 -0.30
N ARG A 73 2.90 -13.38 -0.07
CA ARG A 73 3.49 -14.45 -0.90
C ARG A 73 2.81 -15.81 -0.73
N GLU A 74 2.06 -16.00 0.34
CA GLU A 74 1.37 -17.27 0.65
C GLU A 74 0.10 -17.48 -0.18
N VAL A 75 -0.43 -16.42 -0.81
CA VAL A 75 -1.65 -16.47 -1.64
C VAL A 75 -1.32 -16.54 -3.14
N ALA A 76 -0.03 -16.45 -3.51
CA ALA A 76 0.41 -16.41 -4.91
C ALA A 76 0.82 -17.80 -5.47
N ALA A 77 0.57 -18.89 -4.74
CA ALA A 77 0.88 -20.27 -5.12
C ALA A 77 -0.37 -21.02 -5.61
#